data_AF-A0ABD5B607-F1
#
_entry.id   AF-A0ABD5B607-F1
#
_cell.length_a   1.000
_cell.length_b   1.000
_cell.length_c   1.000
_cell.angle_alpha   90.00
_cell.angle_beta   90.00
_cell.angle_gamma   90.00
#
_symmetry.space_group_name_H-M   'P 1'
#
loop_
_entity.id
_entity.type
_entity.pdbx_description
1 polymer ?
#
loop_
_entity_poly.entity_id
_entity_poly.type
_entity_poly.pdbx_seq_one_letter_code
_entity_poly.pdbx_strand_id
1 'polypeptide(L)'
;MKKQLLLPLLAVILFITCKKEERGCYQDFKGISKQKDTGFEYQNIVETPPINGEKYFISSSNRGFFKDTSQFDLERGGYFVFYKINNELYMANVSGKWGQQSYGKVVQLSKKVEETNTSTFKWYYYNSYNNKSGIATITLIKTYTPEETRFTLQMNYSGLKVSYGGFVDVF
;
A
#
# COMPACT_ATOMS: atom_id res chain seq x y z
N MET A 1 71.71 9.61 5.71
CA MET A 1 70.60 10.11 6.57
C MET A 1 69.36 9.27 6.28
N LYS A 2 68.68 8.80 7.34
CA LYS A 2 67.51 7.91 7.32
C LYS A 2 66.29 8.56 6.66
N LYS A 3 65.43 7.72 6.04
CA LYS A 3 63.95 7.69 6.01
C LYS A 3 63.48 7.22 4.63
N GLN A 4 62.47 6.40 4.44
CA GLN A 4 61.67 5.48 5.26
C GLN A 4 60.82 4.73 4.22
N LEU A 5 60.69 3.42 4.37
CA LEU A 5 59.74 2.57 3.63
C LEU A 5 58.31 3.07 3.87
N LEU A 6 57.44 3.08 2.87
CA LEU A 6 55.97 2.88 3.02
C LEU A 6 55.29 2.78 1.65
N LEU A 7 54.90 1.55 1.27
CA LEU A 7 53.72 1.33 0.44
C LEU A 7 52.47 1.69 1.25
N PRO A 8 51.41 2.18 0.59
CA PRO A 8 50.07 1.82 1.00
C PRO A 8 49.34 1.05 -0.12
N LEU A 9 48.78 -0.08 0.30
CA LEU A 9 47.72 -0.82 -0.36
C LEU A 9 46.64 0.15 -0.90
N LEU A 10 46.31 0.02 -2.18
CA LEU A 10 45.07 0.57 -2.71
C LEU A 10 43.91 -0.32 -2.22
N ALA A 11 43.29 0.06 -1.10
CA ALA A 11 42.03 -0.54 -0.68
C ALA A 11 40.93 -0.09 -1.65
N VAL A 12 40.48 -0.98 -2.53
CA VAL A 12 39.28 -0.77 -3.35
C VAL A 12 38.08 -0.92 -2.42
N ILE A 13 37.60 0.19 -1.88
CA ILE A 13 36.31 0.24 -1.21
C ILE A 13 35.26 0.50 -2.29
N LEU A 14 34.55 -0.55 -2.71
CA LEU A 14 33.35 -0.45 -3.53
C LEU A 14 32.21 0.14 -2.67
N PHE A 15 32.23 1.46 -2.48
CA PHE A 15 31.03 2.17 -2.10
C PHE A 15 30.13 2.26 -3.32
N ILE A 16 29.11 1.39 -3.39
CA ILE A 16 27.95 1.64 -4.25
C ILE A 16 27.16 2.76 -3.58
N THR A 17 27.63 4.01 -3.75
CA THR A 17 26.84 5.19 -3.42
C THR A 17 25.86 5.41 -4.55
N CYS A 18 24.58 5.18 -4.25
CA CYS A 18 23.48 5.51 -5.14
C CYS A 18 23.58 6.99 -5.51
N LYS A 19 23.79 7.29 -6.80
CA LYS A 19 23.98 8.65 -7.28
C LYS A 19 22.70 9.46 -7.07
N LYS A 20 22.88 10.62 -6.44
CA LYS A 20 21.83 11.57 -6.11
C LYS A 20 21.44 12.36 -7.35
N GLU A 21 20.41 11.90 -8.04
CA GLU A 21 19.36 12.70 -8.71
C GLU A 21 18.49 11.76 -9.54
N GLU A 22 17.39 11.29 -8.95
CA GLU A 22 16.10 11.00 -9.59
C GLU A 22 15.17 10.41 -8.51
N ARG A 23 13.91 10.82 -8.52
CA ARG A 23 12.90 10.43 -7.53
C ARG A 23 12.69 8.92 -7.59
N GLY A 24 13.09 8.16 -6.57
CA GLY A 24 12.71 6.74 -6.54
C GLY A 24 13.64 5.81 -5.77
N CYS A 25 13.99 6.11 -4.53
CA CYS A 25 14.56 5.10 -3.64
C CYS A 25 13.67 4.98 -2.40
N TYR A 26 13.36 3.75 -1.99
CA TYR A 26 12.71 3.46 -0.72
C TYR A 26 13.46 2.35 0.01
N GLN A 27 13.40 2.35 1.34
CA GLN A 27 13.94 1.25 2.13
C GLN A 27 12.90 0.14 2.23
N ASP A 28 13.29 -1.09 1.92
CA ASP A 28 12.46 -2.25 2.19
C ASP A 28 12.39 -2.55 3.70
N PHE A 29 11.59 -3.54 4.10
CA PHE A 29 11.38 -3.89 5.51
C PHE A 29 12.62 -4.43 6.23
N LYS A 30 13.73 -4.63 5.51
CA LYS A 30 15.03 -5.00 6.06
C LYS A 30 16.00 -3.82 6.07
N GLY A 31 15.55 -2.61 5.75
CA GLY A 31 16.37 -1.41 5.67
C GLY A 31 17.24 -1.37 4.40
N ILE A 32 17.02 -2.25 3.44
CA ILE A 32 17.80 -2.30 2.20
C ILE A 32 17.25 -1.23 1.27
N SER A 33 18.13 -0.34 0.81
CA SER A 33 17.80 0.66 -0.19
C SER A 33 17.49 -0.03 -1.51
N LYS A 34 16.22 0.01 -1.93
CA LYS A 34 15.80 -0.47 -3.24
C LYS A 34 15.51 0.70 -4.16
N GLN A 35 15.97 0.55 -5.40
CA GLN A 35 15.51 1.39 -6.48
C GLN A 35 14.01 1.13 -6.65
N LYS A 36 13.24 2.21 -6.70
CA LYS A 36 11.83 2.17 -7.08
C LYS A 36 11.83 1.66 -8.51
N ASP A 37 11.46 0.39 -8.66
CA ASP A 37 11.24 -0.20 -9.96
C ASP A 37 10.09 0.60 -10.59
N THR A 38 10.43 1.46 -11.55
CA THR A 38 9.46 2.31 -12.24
C THR A 38 8.48 1.48 -13.06
N GLY A 39 8.73 0.17 -13.25
CA GLY A 39 7.77 -0.80 -13.79
C GLY A 39 6.67 -1.23 -12.83
N PHE A 40 6.74 -0.87 -11.54
CA PHE A 40 5.70 -1.14 -10.53
C PHE A 40 4.92 0.13 -10.14
N GLU A 41 4.98 1.17 -10.96
CA GLU A 41 4.11 2.32 -10.79
C GLU A 41 2.76 2.03 -11.44
N TYR A 42 1.70 1.88 -10.63
CA TYR A 42 0.37 2.22 -11.11
C TYR A 42 0.29 3.74 -11.31
N GLN A 43 0.95 4.23 -12.36
CA GLN A 43 0.55 5.46 -13.01
C GLN A 43 -0.69 5.09 -13.84
N ASN A 44 -1.85 5.52 -13.36
CA ASN A 44 -3.20 5.22 -13.86
C ASN A 44 -3.87 3.97 -13.26
N ILE A 45 -5.06 4.24 -12.72
CA ILE A 45 -5.97 3.41 -11.96
C ILE A 45 -6.61 2.26 -12.78
N VAL A 46 -6.05 1.90 -13.94
CA VAL A 46 -6.77 1.15 -14.99
C VAL A 46 -6.07 -0.13 -15.46
N GLU A 47 -4.76 -0.31 -15.26
CA GLU A 47 -4.05 -1.34 -16.02
C GLU A 47 -4.08 -2.75 -15.43
N THR A 48 -4.16 -2.92 -14.10
CA THR A 48 -4.34 -4.25 -13.51
C THR A 48 -5.77 -4.43 -13.03
N PRO A 49 -6.52 -5.38 -13.63
CA PRO A 49 -7.85 -5.72 -13.18
C PRO A 49 -7.86 -6.12 -11.71
N PRO A 50 -8.83 -5.65 -10.91
CA PRO A 50 -9.02 -6.17 -9.58
C PRO A 50 -9.32 -7.67 -9.59
N ILE A 51 -8.88 -8.36 -8.54
CA ILE A 51 -9.26 -9.75 -8.32
C ILE A 51 -10.78 -9.82 -8.29
N ASN A 52 -11.33 -10.77 -9.04
CA ASN A 52 -12.77 -10.98 -9.19
C ASN A 52 -13.55 -9.77 -9.77
N GLY A 53 -12.87 -8.77 -10.34
CA GLY A 53 -13.54 -7.54 -10.78
C GLY A 53 -14.14 -6.72 -9.63
N GLU A 54 -13.70 -6.92 -8.39
CA GLU A 54 -14.31 -6.27 -7.22
C GLU A 54 -13.73 -4.88 -6.93
N LYS A 55 -14.61 -3.89 -6.70
CA LYS A 55 -14.29 -2.58 -6.10
C LYS A 55 -15.07 -2.39 -4.80
N TYR A 56 -14.38 -1.88 -3.78
CA TYR A 56 -14.92 -1.67 -2.43
C TYR A 56 -15.17 -0.17 -2.22
N PHE A 57 -16.34 0.32 -2.62
CA PHE A 57 -16.69 1.73 -2.58
C PHE A 57 -16.95 2.21 -1.15
N ILE A 58 -16.24 3.25 -0.73
CA ILE A 58 -16.36 3.80 0.63
C ILE A 58 -17.60 4.69 0.70
N SER A 59 -18.52 4.36 1.61
CA SER A 59 -19.68 5.20 1.93
C SER A 59 -19.64 5.75 3.35
N SER A 60 -18.79 5.21 4.22
CA SER A 60 -18.57 5.73 5.57
C SER A 60 -17.12 5.56 6.00
N SER A 61 -16.61 6.49 6.80
CA SER A 61 -15.29 6.36 7.41
C SER A 61 -15.16 7.12 8.72
N ASN A 62 -14.38 6.57 9.64
CA ASN A 62 -14.09 7.18 10.93
C ASN A 62 -12.61 7.05 11.26
N ARG A 63 -12.03 8.12 11.81
CA ARG A 63 -10.65 8.16 12.29
C ARG A 63 -10.61 8.40 13.79
N GLY A 64 -10.04 7.46 14.53
CA GLY A 64 -10.09 7.49 15.99
C GLY A 64 -11.51 7.32 16.51
N PHE A 65 -11.79 7.84 17.72
CA PHE A 65 -13.03 7.55 18.43
C PHE A 65 -14.23 8.43 18.02
N PHE A 66 -13.99 9.62 17.44
CA PHE A 66 -15.06 10.61 17.21
C PHE A 66 -14.98 11.39 15.90
N LYS A 67 -13.99 11.13 15.03
CA LYS A 67 -13.84 11.92 13.80
C LYS A 67 -14.42 11.17 12.61
N ASP A 68 -15.67 11.49 12.27
CA ASP A 68 -16.26 11.12 10.99
C ASP A 68 -15.47 11.80 9.86
N THR A 69 -15.07 11.01 8.87
CA THR A 69 -14.35 11.47 7.66
C THR A 69 -15.06 11.07 6.38
N SER A 70 -16.31 10.61 6.48
CA SER A 70 -17.08 10.04 5.35
C SER A 70 -17.20 11.02 4.20
N GLN A 71 -17.48 12.29 4.48
CA GLN A 71 -17.62 13.33 3.44
C GLN A 71 -16.35 13.48 2.60
N PHE A 72 -15.18 13.46 3.24
CA PHE A 72 -13.89 13.52 2.54
C PHE A 72 -13.70 12.30 1.62
N ASP A 73 -14.06 11.09 2.07
CA ASP A 73 -13.95 9.88 1.26
C ASP A 73 -14.95 9.85 0.08
N LEU A 74 -16.14 10.44 0.25
CA LEU A 74 -17.14 10.58 -0.83
C LEU A 74 -16.70 11.62 -1.87
N GLU A 75 -16.20 12.76 -1.43
CA GLU A 75 -15.72 13.84 -2.30
C GLU A 75 -14.55 13.42 -3.18
N ARG A 76 -13.68 12.57 -2.64
CA ARG A 76 -12.53 12.04 -3.37
C ARG A 76 -12.85 10.83 -4.26
N GLY A 77 -14.06 10.28 -4.16
CA GLY A 77 -14.45 9.04 -4.85
C GLY A 77 -13.63 7.87 -4.35
N GLY A 78 -13.61 7.68 -3.04
CA GLY A 78 -12.78 6.71 -2.34
C GLY A 78 -13.26 5.27 -2.53
N TYR A 79 -12.34 4.39 -2.91
CA TYR A 79 -12.60 2.95 -2.91
C TYR A 79 -11.32 2.14 -2.68
N PHE A 80 -11.47 0.89 -2.28
CA PHE A 80 -10.37 -0.07 -2.27
C PHE A 80 -10.45 -1.05 -3.43
N VAL A 81 -9.30 -1.54 -3.87
CA VAL A 81 -9.18 -2.65 -4.82
C VAL A 81 -8.09 -3.60 -4.35
N PHE A 82 -8.29 -4.88 -4.62
CA PHE A 82 -7.27 -5.92 -4.49
C PHE A 82 -6.90 -6.41 -5.86
N TYR A 83 -5.61 -6.67 -6.11
CA TYR A 83 -5.11 -7.11 -7.41
C TYR A 83 -3.89 -8.01 -7.23
N LYS A 84 -3.49 -8.73 -8.29
CA LYS A 84 -2.30 -9.59 -8.28
C LYS A 84 -1.23 -9.05 -9.21
N ILE A 85 0.02 -9.05 -8.74
CA ILE A 85 1.20 -8.89 -9.59
C ILE A 85 2.10 -10.09 -9.34
N ASN A 86 2.50 -10.79 -10.40
CA ASN A 86 3.35 -11.99 -10.27
C ASN A 86 2.83 -12.98 -9.22
N ASN A 87 1.50 -13.17 -9.20
CA ASN A 87 0.78 -14.02 -8.24
C ASN A 87 0.84 -13.58 -6.77
N GLU A 88 1.39 -12.41 -6.47
CA GLU A 88 1.39 -11.82 -5.14
C GLU A 88 0.20 -10.86 -4.98
N LEU A 89 -0.40 -10.84 -3.79
CA LEU A 89 -1.57 -10.01 -3.49
C LEU A 89 -1.16 -8.57 -3.14
N TYR A 90 -1.90 -7.61 -3.68
CA TYR A 90 -1.75 -6.19 -3.42
C TYR A 90 -3.11 -5.57 -3.11
N MET A 91 -3.06 -4.39 -2.48
CA MET A 91 -4.23 -3.56 -2.22
C MET A 91 -3.90 -2.11 -2.55
N ALA A 92 -4.89 -1.39 -3.08
CA ALA A 92 -4.86 0.06 -3.20
C ALA A 92 -6.08 0.71 -2.52
N ASN A 93 -5.85 1.85 -1.88
CA ASN A 93 -6.87 2.83 -1.51
C ASN A 93 -6.80 3.96 -2.55
N VAL A 94 -7.81 4.03 -3.40
CA VAL A 94 -7.83 4.90 -4.56
C VAL A 94 -8.72 6.10 -4.30
N SER A 95 -8.24 7.28 -4.68
CA SER A 95 -8.99 8.52 -4.79
C SER A 95 -9.33 8.76 -6.26
N GLY A 96 -10.45 8.19 -6.71
CA GLY A 96 -10.79 8.16 -8.13
C GLY A 96 -10.94 9.57 -8.74
N LYS A 97 -11.49 10.52 -7.99
CA LYS A 97 -11.72 11.88 -8.47
C LYS A 97 -10.47 12.77 -8.41
N TRP A 98 -9.51 12.46 -7.53
CA TRP A 98 -8.31 13.29 -7.36
C TRP A 98 -7.06 12.69 -8.01
N GLY A 99 -7.15 11.51 -8.61
CA GLY A 99 -6.01 10.86 -9.28
C GLY A 99 -4.88 10.50 -8.31
N GLN A 100 -5.22 10.19 -7.05
CA GLN A 100 -4.26 9.85 -6.00
C GLN A 100 -4.54 8.47 -5.43
N GLN A 101 -3.53 7.81 -4.88
CA GLN A 101 -3.71 6.54 -4.22
C GLN A 101 -2.63 6.22 -3.20
N SER A 102 -2.98 5.33 -2.27
CA SER A 102 -2.04 4.54 -1.50
C SER A 102 -2.10 3.11 -2.02
N TYR A 103 -0.97 2.48 -2.30
CA TYR A 103 -0.93 1.13 -2.87
C TYR A 103 0.23 0.31 -2.33
N GLY A 104 0.13 -1.01 -2.39
CA GLY A 104 1.26 -1.88 -2.10
C GLY A 104 0.87 -3.27 -1.64
N LYS A 105 1.89 -4.02 -1.23
CA LYS A 105 1.82 -5.47 -1.05
C LYS A 105 1.01 -5.85 0.18
N VAL A 106 0.21 -6.90 0.04
CA VAL A 106 -0.53 -7.53 1.13
C VAL A 106 0.19 -8.80 1.55
N VAL A 107 0.50 -8.89 2.84
CA VAL A 107 1.01 -10.12 3.46
C VAL A 107 -0.06 -10.62 4.41
N GLN A 108 -0.69 -11.73 4.04
CA GLN A 108 -1.78 -12.32 4.79
C GLN A 108 -1.29 -12.81 6.16
N LEU A 109 -2.05 -12.48 7.21
CA LEU A 109 -1.81 -12.98 8.56
C LEU A 109 -2.79 -14.10 8.94
N SER A 110 -3.95 -14.13 8.29
CA SER A 110 -4.95 -15.20 8.40
C SER A 110 -5.31 -15.75 7.02
N LYS A 111 -6.43 -16.47 6.91
CA LYS A 111 -6.94 -17.07 5.67
C LYS A 111 -7.04 -16.03 4.53
N LYS A 112 -6.99 -16.51 3.29
CA LYS A 112 -6.95 -15.66 2.10
C LYS A 112 -8.13 -14.71 2.03
N VAL A 113 -7.86 -13.47 1.59
CA VAL A 113 -8.87 -12.41 1.35
C VAL A 113 -9.98 -12.86 0.39
N GLU A 114 -9.65 -13.77 -0.50
CA GLU A 114 -10.54 -14.33 -1.52
C GLU A 114 -11.51 -15.40 -0.95
N GLU A 115 -11.15 -16.06 0.15
CA GLU A 115 -11.79 -17.30 0.59
C GLU A 115 -12.59 -17.14 1.90
N THR A 116 -12.59 -15.95 2.50
CA THR A 116 -13.23 -15.75 3.80
C THR A 116 -14.02 -14.45 3.90
N ASN A 117 -15.07 -14.50 4.72
CA ASN A 117 -15.83 -13.31 5.10
C ASN A 117 -14.99 -12.35 5.95
N THR A 118 -14.05 -12.87 6.74
CA THR A 118 -13.16 -12.06 7.56
C THR A 118 -11.72 -12.41 7.27
N SER A 119 -10.90 -11.42 6.95
CA SER A 119 -9.49 -11.60 6.62
C SER A 119 -8.65 -10.54 7.31
N THR A 120 -7.50 -10.95 7.86
CA THR A 120 -6.58 -10.06 8.54
C THR A 120 -5.22 -10.14 7.87
N PHE A 121 -4.63 -9.00 7.57
CA PHE A 121 -3.39 -8.93 6.81
C PHE A 121 -2.58 -7.68 7.15
N LYS A 122 -1.27 -7.73 6.86
CA LYS A 122 -0.42 -6.54 6.82
C LYS A 122 -0.45 -5.96 5.41
N TRP A 123 -0.64 -4.65 5.34
CA TRP A 123 -0.56 -3.88 4.10
C TRP A 123 0.63 -2.94 4.14
N TYR A 124 1.53 -3.15 3.20
CA TYR A 124 2.78 -2.43 3.04
C TYR A 124 2.59 -1.37 1.96
N TYR A 125 2.20 -0.17 2.36
CA TYR A 125 1.71 0.86 1.44
C TYR A 125 2.77 1.89 1.09
N TYR A 126 2.61 2.50 -0.08
CA TYR A 126 3.25 3.71 -0.57
C TYR A 126 2.18 4.70 -1.04
N ASN A 127 2.35 5.97 -0.70
CA ASN A 127 1.42 7.05 -1.03
C ASN A 127 1.92 7.84 -2.24
N SER A 128 1.12 7.94 -3.30
CA SER A 128 1.50 8.73 -4.48
C SER A 128 1.51 10.24 -4.21
N TYR A 129 0.73 10.72 -3.25
CA TYR A 129 0.53 12.15 -2.99
C TYR A 129 1.61 12.79 -2.10
N ASN A 130 2.41 12.01 -1.38
CA ASN A 130 3.50 12.54 -0.54
C ASN A 130 4.75 11.67 -0.51
N ASN A 131 4.81 10.62 -1.34
CA ASN A 131 5.93 9.69 -1.45
C ASN A 131 6.31 8.99 -0.13
N LYS A 132 5.41 8.93 0.85
CA LYS A 132 5.63 8.22 2.12
C LYS A 132 5.16 6.78 2.03
N SER A 133 5.88 5.91 2.72
CA SER A 133 5.52 4.50 2.90
C SER A 133 5.18 4.19 4.35
N GLY A 134 4.50 3.07 4.57
CA GLY A 134 4.23 2.58 5.91
C GLY A 134 3.70 1.16 5.93
N ILE A 135 3.30 0.74 7.12
CA ILE A 135 2.70 -0.57 7.37
C ILE A 135 1.40 -0.35 8.11
N ALA A 136 0.34 -0.97 7.64
CA ALA A 136 -0.93 -1.03 8.34
C ALA A 136 -1.32 -2.49 8.60
N THR A 137 -1.92 -2.76 9.76
CA THR A 137 -2.65 -4.01 9.98
C THR A 137 -4.11 -3.76 9.63
N ILE A 138 -4.65 -4.60 8.76
CA ILE A 138 -6.01 -4.50 8.25
C ILE A 138 -6.83 -5.70 8.68
N THR A 139 -8.07 -5.47 9.11
CA THR A 139 -9.12 -6.47 9.20
C THR A 139 -10.22 -6.08 8.22
N LEU A 140 -10.41 -6.90 7.18
CA LEU A 140 -11.50 -6.77 6.23
C LEU A 140 -12.61 -7.76 6.60
N ILE A 141 -13.84 -7.27 6.65
CA ILE A 141 -15.05 -8.06 6.86
C ILE A 141 -15.97 -7.82 5.67
N LYS A 142 -16.37 -8.87 4.97
CA LYS A 142 -17.40 -8.88 3.94
C LYS A 142 -18.69 -9.45 4.53
N THR A 143 -19.81 -8.80 4.23
CA THR A 143 -21.15 -9.25 4.61
C THR A 143 -21.98 -9.34 3.35
N TYR A 144 -22.52 -10.54 3.08
CA TYR A 144 -23.31 -10.81 1.89
C TYR A 144 -24.79 -10.79 2.28
N THR A 145 -25.58 -9.95 1.62
CA THR A 145 -27.04 -10.01 1.65
C THR A 145 -27.54 -10.42 0.25
N PRO A 146 -28.82 -10.80 0.11
CA PRO A 146 -29.39 -11.06 -1.21
C PRO A 146 -29.35 -9.84 -2.16
N GLU A 147 -29.27 -8.63 -1.61
CA GLU A 147 -29.36 -7.37 -2.34
C GLU A 147 -27.98 -6.79 -2.71
N GLU A 148 -27.00 -6.92 -1.81
CA GLU A 148 -25.67 -6.35 -2.00
C GLU A 148 -24.59 -7.07 -1.18
N THR A 149 -23.34 -6.86 -1.58
CA THR A 149 -22.19 -7.20 -0.73
C THR A 149 -21.72 -5.93 -0.04
N ARG A 150 -21.67 -5.94 1.28
CA ARG A 150 -21.12 -4.85 2.10
C ARG A 150 -19.74 -5.20 2.63
N PHE A 151 -18.95 -4.18 2.94
CA PHE A 151 -17.69 -4.39 3.64
C PHE A 151 -17.51 -3.45 4.83
N THR A 152 -16.69 -3.90 5.77
CA THR A 152 -16.05 -3.07 6.80
C THR A 152 -14.55 -3.34 6.75
N LEU A 153 -13.75 -2.28 6.68
CA LEU A 153 -12.30 -2.35 6.71
C LEU A 153 -11.79 -1.57 7.92
N GLN A 154 -11.22 -2.29 8.89
CA GLN A 154 -10.54 -1.70 10.04
C GLN A 154 -9.04 -1.65 9.78
N MET A 155 -8.45 -0.47 9.91
CA MET A 155 -7.06 -0.19 9.61
C MET A 155 -6.36 0.37 10.85
N ASN A 156 -5.24 -0.22 11.22
CA ASN A 156 -4.37 0.28 12.28
C ASN A 156 -2.97 0.57 11.72
N TYR A 157 -2.54 1.84 11.81
CA TYR A 157 -1.18 2.26 11.42
C TYR A 157 -0.69 3.34 12.39
N SER A 158 0.57 3.24 12.81
CA SER A 158 1.20 4.25 13.67
C SER A 158 0.39 4.62 14.93
N GLY A 159 -0.32 3.66 15.52
CA GLY A 159 -1.19 3.88 16.69
C GLY A 159 -2.55 4.51 16.39
N LEU A 160 -2.81 4.90 15.13
CA LEU A 160 -4.10 5.40 14.67
C LEU A 160 -4.98 4.24 14.21
N LYS A 161 -6.25 4.28 14.63
CA LYS A 161 -7.30 3.39 14.15
C LYS A 161 -8.20 4.15 13.19
N VAL A 162 -8.46 3.57 12.04
CA VAL A 162 -9.39 4.08 11.04
C VAL A 162 -10.32 2.95 10.65
N SER A 163 -11.61 3.23 10.52
CA SER A 163 -12.58 2.29 9.95
C SER A 163 -13.19 2.87 8.69
N TYR A 164 -13.45 2.00 7.73
CA TYR A 164 -14.18 2.30 6.51
C TYR A 164 -15.33 1.30 6.38
N GLY A 165 -16.46 1.76 5.86
CA GLY A 165 -17.60 0.94 5.52
C GLY A 165 -18.13 1.31 4.15
N GLY A 166 -18.80 0.36 3.51
CA GLY A 166 -19.42 0.58 2.21
C GLY A 166 -19.91 -0.68 1.54
N PHE A 167 -19.97 -0.65 0.21
CA PHE A 167 -20.46 -1.73 -0.62
C PHE A 167 -19.40 -2.20 -1.63
N VAL A 168 -19.55 -3.41 -2.12
CA VAL A 168 -18.71 -4.03 -3.13
C VAL A 168 -19.50 -4.14 -4.41
N ASP A 169 -18.90 -3.69 -5.51
CA ASP A 169 -19.44 -3.80 -6.85
C ASP A 169 -18.51 -4.63 -7.73
N VAL A 170 -19.07 -5.31 -8.73
CA VAL A 170 -18.38 -6.23 -9.64
C VAL A 170 -18.59 -5.76 -11.08
N PHE A 171 -17.50 -5.64 -11.85
CA PHE A 171 -17.50 -5.18 -13.25
C PHE A 171 -16.70 -6.10 -14.17
#